data_AF-A0A6I4IFF6-F1
#
_entry.id   AF-A0A6I4IFF6-F1
#
_cell.length_a   1.000
_cell.length_b   1.000
_cell.length_c   1.000
_cell.angle_alpha   90.00
_cell.angle_beta   90.00
_cell.angle_gamma   90.00
#
_symmetry.space_group_name_H-M   'P 1'
#
loop_
_entity.id
_entity.type
_entity.pdbx_description
1 polymer ?
#
loop_
_entity_poly.entity_id
_entity_poly.type
_entity_poly.pdbx_seq_one_letter_code
_entity_poly.pdbx_strand_id
1 'polypeptide(L)'
;MKLKTIEKLCCPFDKHDLTLQVLVKDTTENIIEGILNCTHCQRKYPIVYGVPIMAPDEYRQIPLEQPILERWKLEYGISDLKLLP
;
A
#
# COMPACT_ATOMS: atom_id res chain seq x y z
N MET A 1 7.86 -3.61 7.18
CA MET A 1 6.65 -4.04 7.92
C MET A 1 6.63 -5.54 8.13
N LYS A 2 6.30 -6.02 9.34
CA LYS A 2 6.15 -7.45 9.64
C LYS A 2 4.81 -7.98 9.13
N LEU A 3 4.81 -9.16 8.50
CA LEU A 3 3.59 -9.86 8.03
C LEU A 3 2.52 -10.00 9.12
N LYS A 4 2.92 -10.43 10.32
CA LYS A 4 2.03 -10.59 11.49
C LYS A 4 1.30 -9.30 11.92
N THR A 5 1.84 -8.14 11.56
CA THR A 5 1.17 -6.85 11.83
C THR A 5 0.10 -6.58 10.79
N ILE A 6 0.37 -6.92 9.52
CA ILE A 6 -0.55 -6.71 8.40
C ILE A 6 -1.81 -7.56 8.55
N GLU A 7 -1.67 -8.80 9.05
CA GLU A 7 -2.80 -9.70 9.35
C GLU A 7 -3.80 -9.12 10.37
N LYS A 8 -3.44 -8.05 11.09
CA LYS A 8 -4.30 -7.38 12.08
C LYS A 8 -4.90 -6.07 11.55
N LEU A 9 -4.51 -5.65 10.35
CA LEU A 9 -5.00 -4.42 9.73
C LEU A 9 -6.29 -4.69 8.96
N CYS A 10 -7.16 -3.68 8.96
CA CYS A 10 -8.34 -3.61 8.12
C CYS A 10 -8.37 -2.25 7.42
N CYS A 11 -9.25 -2.09 6.42
CA CYS A 11 -9.44 -0.80 5.77
C CYS A 11 -9.89 0.26 6.80
N PRO A 12 -9.25 1.45 6.84
CA PRO A 12 -9.63 2.50 7.78
C PRO A 12 -11.04 3.06 7.52
N PHE A 13 -11.57 2.96 6.30
CA PHE A 13 -12.86 3.52 5.91
C PHE A 13 -14.04 2.58 6.17
N ASP A 14 -13.96 1.33 5.71
CA ASP A 14 -15.08 0.38 5.75
C ASP A 14 -14.83 -0.88 6.59
N LYS A 15 -13.66 -0.96 7.23
CA LYS A 15 -13.23 -2.05 8.13
C LYS A 15 -13.16 -3.44 7.48
N HIS A 16 -13.21 -3.54 6.15
CA HIS A 16 -13.05 -4.81 5.45
C HIS A 16 -11.58 -5.24 5.39
N ASP A 17 -11.38 -6.51 5.06
CA ASP A 17 -10.06 -7.12 4.93
C ASP A 17 -9.22 -6.47 3.81
N LEU A 18 -7.91 -6.49 4.02
CA LEU A 18 -6.92 -5.99 3.08
C LEU A 18 -6.16 -7.15 2.46
N THR A 19 -6.00 -7.12 1.13
CA THR A 19 -5.09 -8.01 0.41
C THR A 19 -3.73 -7.34 0.24
N LEU A 20 -2.65 -8.08 0.45
CA LEU A 20 -1.29 -7.58 0.35
C LEU A 20 -0.66 -8.02 -0.97
N GLN A 21 -0.18 -7.05 -1.74
CA GLN A 21 0.75 -7.26 -2.84
C GLN A 21 2.15 -6.85 -2.37
N VAL A 22 3.11 -7.77 -2.39
CA VAL A 22 4.50 -7.53 -1.97
C VAL A 22 5.34 -7.15 -3.18
N LEU A 23 6.12 -6.07 -3.08
CA LEU A 23 7.06 -5.64 -4.12
C LEU A 23 8.50 -5.90 -3.70
N VAL A 24 8.86 -5.49 -2.48
CA VAL A 24 10.22 -5.64 -1.95
C VAL A 24 10.17 -6.11 -0.51
N LYS A 25 11.05 -7.06 -0.17
CA LYS A 25 11.31 -7.51 1.20
C LYS A 25 12.77 -7.28 1.58
N ASP A 26 13.03 -7.13 2.87
CA ASP A 26 14.38 -7.17 3.41
C ASP A 26 14.85 -8.61 3.69
N THR A 27 16.10 -8.75 4.14
CA THR A 27 16.72 -10.04 4.50
C THR A 27 16.04 -10.78 5.64
N THR A 28 15.16 -10.10 6.40
CA THR A 28 14.40 -10.67 7.51
C THR A 28 12.91 -10.85 7.17
N GLU A 29 12.57 -10.86 5.88
CA GLU A 29 11.21 -11.01 5.36
C GLU A 29 10.25 -9.87 5.76
N ASN A 30 10.75 -8.71 6.20
CA ASN A 30 9.88 -7.55 6.35
C ASN A 30 9.58 -6.94 4.99
N ILE A 31 8.33 -6.57 4.78
CA ILE A 31 7.89 -5.89 3.57
C ILE A 31 8.38 -4.45 3.61
N ILE A 32 9.27 -4.08 2.70
CA ILE A 32 9.80 -2.72 2.55
C ILE A 32 8.91 -1.93 1.58
N GLU A 33 8.49 -2.57 0.49
CA GLU A 33 7.58 -1.99 -0.49
C GLU A 33 6.44 -2.97 -0.79
N GLY A 34 5.24 -2.45 -0.89
CA GLY A 34 4.03 -3.24 -1.08
C GLY A 34 2.80 -2.39 -1.22
N ILE A 35 1.67 -3.02 -1.51
CA ILE A 35 0.38 -2.35 -1.65
C ILE A 35 -0.65 -3.17 -0.87
N LEU A 36 -1.37 -2.51 0.04
CA LEU A 36 -2.57 -3.07 0.66
C LEU A 36 -3.77 -2.62 -0.14
N ASN A 37 -4.58 -3.56 -0.63
CA ASN A 37 -5.79 -3.29 -1.38
C ASN A 37 -7.01 -3.72 -0.57
N CYS A 38 -7.98 -2.82 -0.41
CA CYS A 38 -9.26 -3.21 0.16
C CYS A 38 -10.11 -3.93 -0.90
N THR A 39 -10.62 -5.10 -0.57
CA THR A 39 -11.46 -5.90 -1.48
C THR A 39 -12.86 -5.31 -1.69
N HIS A 40 -13.29 -4.41 -0.80
CA HIS A 40 -14.62 -3.81 -0.80
C HIS A 40 -14.61 -2.41 -1.43
N CYS A 41 -13.95 -1.42 -0.81
CA CYS A 41 -13.90 -0.05 -1.36
C CYS A 41 -12.83 0.18 -2.44
N GLN A 42 -12.06 -0.84 -2.82
CA GLN A 42 -11.01 -0.78 -3.86
C GLN A 42 -9.87 0.23 -3.61
N ARG A 43 -9.77 0.76 -2.39
CA ARG A 43 -8.72 1.69 -1.98
C ARG A 43 -7.38 0.98 -1.86
N LYS A 44 -6.32 1.67 -2.30
CA LYS A 44 -4.93 1.18 -2.27
C LYS A 44 -4.09 2.02 -1.31
N TYR A 45 -3.43 1.33 -0.38
CA TYR A 45 -2.54 1.90 0.62
C TYR A 45 -1.10 1.44 0.33
N PRO A 46 -0.22 2.33 -0.16
CA PRO A 46 1.16 1.96 -0.43
C PRO A 46 1.92 1.76 0.89
N ILE A 47 2.78 0.74 0.90
CA ILE A 47 3.80 0.52 1.94
C ILE A 47 5.10 1.07 1.39
N VAL A 48 5.64 2.10 2.03
CA VAL A 48 6.88 2.77 1.62
C VAL A 48 7.87 2.71 2.78
N TYR A 49 9.09 2.21 2.53
CA TYR A 49 10.10 1.97 3.57
C TYR A 49 9.56 1.18 4.78
N GLY A 50 8.65 0.24 4.52
CA GLY A 50 8.01 -0.58 5.53
C GLY A 50 6.96 0.12 6.39
N VAL A 51 6.49 1.30 6.00
CA VAL A 51 5.40 2.05 6.65
C VAL A 51 4.18 2.09 5.71
N PRO A 52 3.01 1.59 6.13
CA PRO A 52 1.79 1.68 5.33
C PRO A 52 1.16 3.07 5.44
N ILE A 53 0.92 3.72 4.30
CA ILE A 53 0.26 5.02 4.24
C ILE A 53 -1.26 4.79 4.19
N MET A 54 -1.89 4.76 5.37
CA MET A 54 -3.33 4.52 5.56
C MET A 54 -4.09 5.77 6.05
N ALA A 55 -3.52 6.95 5.80
CA ALA A 55 -4.14 8.22 6.15
C ALA A 55 -5.46 8.42 5.37
N PRO A 56 -6.47 9.07 5.97
CA PRO A 56 -7.64 9.56 5.26
C PRO A 56 -7.24 10.46 4.09
N ASP A 57 -8.09 10.53 3.07
CA ASP A 57 -7.79 11.20 1.79
C ASP A 57 -7.39 12.66 1.95
N GLU A 58 -8.04 13.37 2.86
CA GLU A 58 -7.78 14.78 3.18
C GLU A 58 -6.37 15.04 3.76
N TYR A 59 -5.73 13.99 4.29
CA TYR A 59 -4.38 14.05 4.86
C TYR A 59 -3.31 13.40 3.97
N ARG A 60 -3.70 12.86 2.82
CA ARG A 60 -2.75 12.26 1.89
C ARG A 60 -2.03 13.33 1.08
N GLN A 61 -0.72 13.12 0.92
CA GLN A 61 0.12 14.01 0.14
C GLN A 61 0.41 13.37 -1.22
N ILE A 62 -0.61 13.35 -2.08
CA ILE A 62 -0.53 12.74 -3.41
C ILE A 62 0.72 13.18 -4.20
N PRO A 63 1.16 14.45 -4.18
CA PRO A 63 2.39 14.86 -4.86
C PRO A 63 3.66 14.13 -4.40
N LEU A 64 3.71 13.66 -3.15
CA LEU A 64 4.82 12.87 -2.62
C LEU A 64 4.67 11.38 -2.91
N GLU A 65 3.43 10.89 -2.97
CA GLU A 65 3.15 9.48 -3.21
C GLU A 65 3.27 9.12 -4.69
N GLN A 66 2.84 10.01 -5.59
CA GLN A 66 2.78 9.80 -7.04
C GLN A 66 4.12 9.35 -7.68
N PRO A 67 5.28 9.98 -7.38
CA PRO A 67 6.56 9.56 -7.96
C PRO A 67 6.95 8.12 -7.59
N ILE A 68 6.52 7.66 -6.41
CA ILE A 68 6.78 6.29 -5.94
C ILE A 68 5.99 5.30 -6.78
N LEU A 69 4.72 5.59 -7.06
CA LEU A 69 3.88 4.73 -7.89
C LEU A 69 4.37 4.67 -9.33
N GLU A 70 4.83 5.80 -9.87
CA GLU A 70 5.39 5.88 -11.22
C GLU A 70 6.65 5.02 -11.33
N ARG A 71 7.54 5.10 -10.34
CA ARG A 71 8.68 4.18 -10.24
C ARG A 71 8.21 2.72 -10.21
N TRP A 72 7.24 2.38 -9.38
CA TRP A 72 6.73 1.00 -9.29
C TRP A 72 6.07 0.51 -10.58
N LYS A 73 5.39 1.39 -11.31
CA LYS A 73 4.83 1.07 -12.62
C LYS A 73 5.91 0.70 -13.63
N LEU A 74 7.04 1.40 -13.60
CA LEU A 74 8.19 1.12 -14.47
C LEU A 74 8.97 -0.13 -14.03
N GLU A 75 9.23 -0.28 -12.74
CA GLU A 75 10.06 -1.37 -12.20
C GLU A 75 9.32 -2.71 -12.12
N TYR A 76 8.03 -2.69 -11.78
CA TYR A 76 7.24 -3.90 -11.51
C TYR A 76 6.05 -4.08 -12.48
N GLY A 77 5.88 -3.19 -13.46
CA GLY A 77 4.83 -3.30 -14.48
C GLY A 77 3.40 -3.13 -13.95
N ILE A 78 3.21 -2.44 -12.82
CA ILE A 78 1.90 -2.29 -12.18
C ILE A 78 1.11 -1.17 -12.86
N SER A 79 0.12 -1.53 -13.67
CA SER A 79 -0.65 -0.58 -14.50
C SER A 79 -1.78 0.15 -13.75
N ASP A 80 -2.31 -0.42 -12.67
CA ASP A 80 -3.46 0.12 -11.93
C ASP A 80 -3.09 0.56 -10.50
N LEU A 81 -2.38 1.67 -10.37
CA LEU A 81 -2.09 2.31 -9.07
C LEU A 81 -2.86 3.62 -8.91
N LYS A 82 -4.19 3.54 -8.84
CA LYS A 82 -5.00 4.64 -8.31
C LYS A 82 -5.02 4.57 -6.78
N LEU A 83 -4.45 5.58 -6.14
CA LEU A 83 -4.42 5.68 -4.68
C LEU A 83 -5.78 6.04 -4.08
N LEU A 84 -6.54 6.84 -4.80
CA LEU A 84 -7.87 7.28 -4.46
C LEU A 84 -8.86 6.73 -5.50
N PRO A 85 -10.08 6.36 -5.09
CA PRO A 85 -11.15 5.95 -6.00
C PRO A 85 -11.47 7.06 -7.03
#